data_AF-A0A291RQT9-F1
#
_entry.id   AF-A0A291RQT9-F1
#
_cell.length_a   1.000
_cell.length_b   1.000
_cell.length_c   1.000
_cell.angle_alpha   90.00
_cell.angle_beta   90.00
_cell.angle_gamma   90.00
#
_symmetry.space_group_name_H-M   'P 1'
#
loop_
_entity.id
_entity.type
_entity.pdbx_description
1 polymer ?
#
loop_
_entity_poly.entity_id
_entity_poly.type
_entity_poly.pdbx_seq_one_letter_code
_entity_poly.pdbx_strand_id
1 'polypeptide(L)'
;MDHDAVERVLTGLVSAGSRRLDRECDSIARRYVEERVEPQFRIHSVDFAADPFLIVADRYWNLRFGSEPTLRTAVECAGWLDEHIDAEYLEPVREKWVIGYGFITRNSVESADEIADATADIIAADPTGSRAYFATMYHAAKLRADYGFDELDQFLESSPLSVSIGGKYWDRPLFVAMRAFAAFGSRRITVAHARELFDRAWGAPDRTRETMDVALHGLAVGDEFDRQGELLRDHAAEAVAIHPADHIFHYRLAVGRRLCAEYDAALDSIHTALRILPKIGWRISHDLLQEQYLAEEQLIRGARMNSRQLQGLRDLGERQKQEMGALIDRHKGEIAELTEHYAQQMRDLADATQRAQTRSIEVVALFAAVIAFAVGSLNISLNGNLALAARMWMIAGLGGGLAVFALLVVGGIWLITRHR
;
A
#
# COMPACT_ATOMS: atom_id res chain seq x y z
N MET A 1 48.57 27.57 14.92
CA MET A 1 47.44 28.51 14.99
C MET A 1 47.43 29.22 16.33
N ASP A 2 47.05 30.50 16.40
CA ASP A 2 46.75 31.18 17.68
C ASP A 2 45.31 30.85 18.10
N HIS A 3 45.16 29.92 19.06
CA HIS A 3 43.86 29.42 19.50
C HIS A 3 43.04 30.49 20.25
N ASP A 4 43.68 31.30 21.08
CA ASP A 4 43.03 32.39 21.83
C ASP A 4 42.47 33.47 20.88
N ALA A 5 43.15 33.72 19.76
CA ALA A 5 42.62 34.58 18.72
C ALA A 5 41.39 33.96 18.03
N VAL A 6 41.40 32.64 17.76
CA VAL A 6 40.26 31.95 17.16
C VAL A 6 39.04 32.00 18.07
N GLU A 7 39.19 31.64 19.35
CA GLU A 7 38.08 31.61 20.29
C GLU A 7 37.42 32.99 20.47
N ARG A 8 38.21 34.06 20.47
CA ARG A 8 37.68 35.44 20.48
C ARG A 8 36.85 35.74 19.23
N VAL A 9 37.29 35.28 18.06
CA VAL A 9 36.52 35.43 16.82
C VAL A 9 35.23 34.63 16.89
N LEU A 10 35.27 33.36 17.29
CA LEU A 10 34.09 32.49 17.41
C LEU A 10 33.07 33.07 18.39
N THR A 11 33.52 33.55 19.56
CA THR A 11 32.66 34.23 20.53
C THR A 11 31.95 35.44 19.91
N GLY A 12 32.65 36.21 19.07
CA GLY A 12 32.07 37.34 18.35
C GLY A 12 31.05 36.94 17.27
N LEU A 13 31.05 35.70 16.79
CA LEU A 13 30.15 35.21 15.75
C LEU A 13 28.78 34.72 16.27
N VAL A 14 28.62 34.51 17.58
CA VAL A 14 27.35 34.04 18.18
C VAL A 14 26.17 34.96 17.83
N SER A 15 26.43 36.26 17.68
CA SER A 15 25.42 37.27 17.32
C SER A 15 25.40 37.64 15.82
N ALA A 16 26.24 36.99 15.00
CA ALA A 16 26.33 37.28 13.59
C ALA A 16 25.14 36.71 12.81
N GLY A 17 24.79 37.33 11.68
CA GLY A 17 23.81 36.75 10.76
C GLY A 17 24.31 35.43 10.18
N SER A 18 23.39 34.48 9.90
CA SER A 18 23.70 33.09 9.49
C SER A 18 24.70 32.97 8.33
N ARG A 19 24.62 33.85 7.31
CA ARG A 19 25.57 33.84 6.17
C ARG A 19 27.00 34.24 6.55
N ARG A 20 27.16 35.09 7.57
CA ARG A 20 28.49 35.47 8.05
C ARG A 20 29.05 34.37 8.93
N LEU A 21 28.25 33.86 9.87
CA LEU A 21 28.59 32.70 10.69
C LEU A 21 29.08 31.55 9.80
N ASP A 22 28.29 31.18 8.78
CA ASP A 22 28.61 30.13 7.83
C ASP A 22 29.96 30.36 7.11
N ARG A 23 30.20 31.53 6.52
CA ARG A 23 31.47 31.77 5.81
C ARG A 23 32.70 31.78 6.72
N GLU A 24 32.58 32.40 7.90
CA GLU A 24 33.71 32.52 8.83
C GLU A 24 34.05 31.16 9.44
N CYS A 25 33.05 30.35 9.81
CA CYS A 25 33.29 29.01 10.30
C CYS A 25 33.94 28.10 9.25
N ASP A 26 33.55 28.19 7.96
CA ASP A 26 34.23 27.46 6.87
C ASP A 26 35.70 27.88 6.75
N SER A 27 35.97 29.20 6.74
CA SER A 27 37.33 29.72 6.63
C SER A 27 38.22 29.28 7.79
N ILE A 28 37.70 29.29 9.03
CA ILE A 28 38.45 28.89 10.23
C ILE A 28 38.74 27.39 10.20
N ALA A 29 37.74 26.57 9.86
CA ALA A 29 37.90 25.11 9.77
C ALA A 29 38.93 24.70 8.71
N ARG A 30 38.93 25.34 7.53
CA ARG A 30 39.96 25.11 6.50
C ARG A 30 41.35 25.44 7.02
N ARG A 31 41.50 26.55 7.74
CA ARG A 31 42.78 26.93 8.33
C ARG A 31 43.29 25.88 9.33
N TYR A 32 42.41 25.26 10.13
CA TYR A 32 42.79 24.17 11.04
C TYR A 32 43.32 22.96 10.27
N VAL A 33 42.67 22.58 9.18
CA VAL A 33 43.12 21.48 8.30
C VAL A 33 44.45 21.80 7.62
N GLU A 34 44.60 23.00 7.06
CA GLU A 34 45.83 23.46 6.39
C GLU A 34 47.03 23.46 7.35
N GLU A 35 46.83 23.90 8.59
CA GLU A 35 47.88 23.90 9.61
C GLU A 35 48.10 22.52 10.27
N ARG A 36 47.25 21.52 9.97
CA ARG A 36 47.25 20.19 10.58
C ARG A 36 47.18 20.23 12.10
N VAL A 37 46.32 21.11 12.63
CA VAL A 37 46.07 21.24 14.07
C VAL A 37 44.58 21.02 14.33
N GLU A 38 44.26 20.25 15.37
CA GLU A 38 42.88 20.05 15.81
C GLU A 38 42.35 21.29 16.57
N PRO A 39 41.05 21.59 16.48
CA PRO A 39 40.44 22.59 17.35
C PRO A 39 40.70 22.28 18.83
N GLN A 40 40.98 23.28 19.67
CA GLN A 40 41.35 23.06 21.09
C GLN A 40 40.30 23.61 22.08
N PHE A 41 39.22 24.17 21.55
CA PHE A 41 38.13 24.74 22.35
C PHE A 41 37.14 23.66 22.79
N ARG A 42 36.39 23.94 23.85
CA ARG A 42 35.31 23.08 24.34
C ARG A 42 33.97 23.40 23.69
N ILE A 43 33.10 22.40 23.57
CA ILE A 43 31.75 22.51 23.05
C ILE A 43 30.74 22.27 24.17
N HIS A 44 29.80 23.21 24.28
CA HIS A 44 28.79 23.26 25.33
C HIS A 44 27.36 23.34 24.73
N SER A 45 27.15 22.74 23.55
CA SER A 45 25.89 22.85 22.82
C SER A 45 25.65 21.67 21.88
N VAL A 46 24.40 21.52 21.47
CA VAL A 46 23.94 20.65 20.36
C VAL A 46 23.33 21.48 19.22
N ASP A 47 23.49 22.81 19.24
CA ASP A 47 22.95 23.72 18.24
C ASP A 47 23.88 23.86 17.03
N PHE A 48 23.72 22.95 16.07
CA PHE A 48 24.44 22.94 14.80
C PHE A 48 24.10 24.13 13.87
N ALA A 49 23.13 24.97 14.22
CA ALA A 49 22.72 26.11 13.40
C ALA A 49 23.31 27.44 13.92
N ALA A 50 23.52 27.55 15.23
CA ALA A 50 23.93 28.81 15.85
C ALA A 50 25.27 28.75 16.61
N ASP A 51 25.74 27.59 17.07
CA ASP A 51 26.98 27.51 17.84
C ASP A 51 28.23 27.54 16.92
N PRO A 52 29.01 28.64 16.87
CA PRO A 52 30.19 28.75 16.03
C PRO A 52 31.27 27.71 16.37
N PHE A 53 31.39 27.29 17.63
CA PHE A 53 32.40 26.33 18.07
C PHE A 53 32.07 24.94 17.53
N LEU A 54 30.84 24.46 17.77
CA LEU A 54 30.35 23.20 17.22
C LEU A 54 30.37 23.20 15.69
N ILE A 55 29.98 24.29 15.04
CA ILE A 55 30.00 24.41 13.58
C ILE A 55 31.43 24.33 13.04
N VAL A 56 32.42 24.99 13.65
CA VAL A 56 33.82 24.89 13.21
C VAL A 56 34.39 23.50 13.42
N ALA A 57 34.10 22.86 14.56
CA ALA A 57 34.59 21.53 14.86
C ALA A 57 33.98 20.47 13.93
N ASP A 58 32.66 20.51 13.72
CA ASP A 58 31.98 19.74 12.67
C ASP A 58 32.70 19.96 11.35
N ARG A 59 33.01 21.23 11.05
CA ARG A 59 33.56 21.56 9.76
C ARG A 59 34.92 20.93 9.52
N TYR A 60 35.80 21.13 10.50
CA TYR A 60 37.13 20.57 10.52
C TYR A 60 37.11 19.06 10.28
N TRP A 61 36.30 18.33 11.05
CA TRP A 61 36.25 16.87 10.97
C TRP A 61 35.68 16.38 9.64
N ASN A 62 34.64 17.01 9.10
CA ASN A 62 34.15 16.68 7.75
C ASN A 62 35.25 16.84 6.69
N LEU A 63 36.03 17.94 6.71
CA LEU A 63 37.14 18.12 5.77
C LEU A 63 38.20 17.03 5.92
N ARG A 64 38.53 16.65 7.17
CA ARG A 64 39.43 15.52 7.45
C ARG A 64 38.88 14.22 6.87
N PHE A 65 37.62 13.88 7.12
CA PHE A 65 36.97 12.71 6.52
C PHE A 65 36.91 12.77 4.99
N GLY A 66 36.67 13.94 4.39
CA GLY A 66 36.68 14.11 2.94
C GLY A 66 38.06 13.85 2.33
N SER A 67 39.15 14.10 3.08
CA SER A 67 40.51 13.79 2.64
C SER A 67 40.97 12.36 2.95
N GLU A 68 40.59 11.83 4.11
CA GLU A 68 41.06 10.58 4.68
C GLU A 68 39.88 9.84 5.32
N PRO A 69 38.98 9.21 4.54
CA PRO A 69 37.73 8.66 5.05
C PRO A 69 37.88 7.31 5.76
N THR A 70 38.87 7.16 6.64
CA THR A 70 39.28 5.87 7.23
C THR A 70 38.75 5.67 8.66
N LEU A 71 38.75 4.41 9.14
CA LEU A 71 38.51 4.09 10.55
C LEU A 71 39.48 4.80 11.51
N ARG A 72 40.73 5.05 11.10
CA ARG A 72 41.71 5.79 11.92
C ARG A 72 41.25 7.22 12.16
N THR A 73 40.80 7.91 11.12
CA THR A 73 40.22 9.27 11.23
C THR A 73 38.98 9.27 12.13
N ALA A 74 38.16 8.21 12.07
CA ALA A 74 37.02 8.05 12.96
C ALA A 74 37.41 7.92 14.44
N VAL A 75 38.50 7.22 14.73
CA VAL A 75 39.03 7.04 16.09
C VAL A 75 39.66 8.32 16.62
N GLU A 76 40.40 9.05 15.78
CA GLU A 76 40.92 10.40 16.10
C GLU A 76 39.77 11.35 16.45
N CYS A 77 38.74 11.39 15.60
CA CYS A 77 37.53 12.20 15.80
C CYS A 77 36.82 11.83 17.12
N ALA A 78 36.67 10.55 17.41
CA ALA A 78 36.07 10.08 18.64
C ALA A 78 36.88 10.46 19.89
N GLY A 79 38.22 10.36 19.81
CA GLY A 79 39.10 10.81 20.88
C GLY A 79 38.95 12.30 21.14
N TRP A 80 38.89 13.10 20.08
CA TRP A 80 38.66 14.53 20.18
C TRP A 80 37.31 14.86 20.82
N LEU A 81 36.25 14.17 20.41
CA LEU A 81 34.90 14.34 20.97
C LEU A 81 34.86 14.09 22.48
N ASP A 82 35.47 12.99 22.93
CA ASP A 82 35.49 12.61 24.35
C ASP A 82 36.26 13.62 25.22
N GLU A 83 37.21 14.35 24.63
CA GLU A 83 38.04 15.35 25.33
C GLU A 83 37.44 16.77 25.31
N HIS A 84 36.71 17.12 24.24
CA HIS A 84 36.31 18.50 23.97
C HIS A 84 34.81 18.76 24.08
N ILE A 85 33.96 17.74 24.19
CA ILE A 85 32.52 17.91 24.35
C ILE A 85 32.09 17.56 25.77
N ASP A 86 31.32 18.44 26.40
CA ASP A 86 30.73 18.14 27.70
C ASP A 86 29.82 16.90 27.64
N ALA A 87 29.87 16.08 28.70
CA ALA A 87 29.17 14.79 28.75
C ALA A 87 27.66 14.88 28.44
N GLU A 88 27.00 16.00 28.76
CA GLU A 88 25.58 16.25 28.48
C GLU A 88 25.28 16.33 26.97
N TYR A 89 26.22 16.81 26.16
CA TYR A 89 26.05 17.03 24.72
C TYR A 89 26.74 15.97 23.85
N LEU A 90 27.55 15.11 24.47
CA LEU A 90 28.41 14.15 23.77
C LEU A 90 27.61 13.20 22.87
N GLU A 91 26.56 12.54 23.40
CA GLU A 91 25.85 11.51 22.63
C GLU A 91 25.10 12.09 21.41
N PRO A 92 24.29 13.17 21.52
CA PRO A 92 23.64 13.76 20.35
C PRO A 92 24.63 14.25 19.28
N VAL A 93 25.78 14.82 19.70
CA VAL A 93 26.81 15.27 18.75
C VAL A 93 27.47 14.06 18.08
N ARG A 94 27.88 13.06 18.87
CA ARG A 94 28.49 11.82 18.40
C ARG A 94 27.62 11.15 17.34
N GLU A 95 26.35 10.90 17.65
CA GLU A 95 25.46 10.21 16.73
C GLU A 95 25.26 11.00 15.44
N LYS A 96 25.01 12.31 15.54
CA LYS A 96 24.87 13.16 14.35
C LYS A 96 26.12 13.18 13.49
N TRP A 97 27.29 13.20 14.11
CA TRP A 97 28.59 13.16 13.43
C TRP A 97 28.81 11.84 12.73
N VAL A 98 28.63 10.73 13.43
CA VAL A 98 28.75 9.38 12.86
C VAL A 98 27.86 9.19 11.65
N ILE A 99 26.56 9.50 11.77
CA ILE A 99 25.60 9.34 10.67
C ILE A 99 25.94 10.26 9.49
N GLY A 100 26.28 11.52 9.78
CA GLY A 100 26.63 12.51 8.76
C GLY A 100 27.91 12.15 8.01
N TYR A 101 28.98 11.78 8.73
CA TYR A 101 30.27 11.46 8.15
C TYR A 101 30.23 10.14 7.38
N GLY A 102 29.53 9.12 7.89
CA GLY A 102 29.33 7.88 7.14
C GLY A 102 28.56 8.11 5.83
N PHE A 103 27.58 9.02 5.82
CA PHE A 103 26.82 9.34 4.60
C PHE A 103 27.67 10.03 3.51
N ILE A 104 28.51 11.01 3.87
CA ILE A 104 29.34 11.75 2.90
C ILE A 104 30.52 10.92 2.39
N THR A 105 30.96 9.92 3.15
CA THR A 105 32.09 9.03 2.83
C THR A 105 31.62 7.64 2.39
N ARG A 106 30.33 7.46 2.08
CA ARG A 106 29.74 6.15 1.79
C ARG A 106 30.47 5.39 0.68
N ASN A 107 30.98 6.08 -0.32
CA ASN A 107 31.78 5.54 -1.43
C ASN A 107 33.18 5.00 -1.05
N SER A 108 33.50 4.91 0.24
CA SER A 108 34.79 4.44 0.76
C SER A 108 34.61 3.40 1.87
N VAL A 109 33.67 2.47 1.68
CA VAL A 109 33.48 1.34 2.59
C VAL A 109 34.78 0.53 2.72
N GLU A 110 35.27 0.38 3.95
CA GLU A 110 36.42 -0.45 4.26
C GLU A 110 36.13 -1.94 4.02
N SER A 111 37.10 -2.66 3.49
CA SER A 111 37.06 -4.12 3.35
C SER A 111 37.18 -4.84 4.70
N ALA A 112 36.80 -6.11 4.73
CA ALA A 112 36.91 -6.93 5.94
C ALA A 112 38.35 -7.02 6.48
N ASP A 113 39.35 -7.09 5.60
CA ASP A 113 40.77 -7.12 5.96
C ASP A 113 41.22 -5.79 6.56
N GLU A 114 40.83 -4.66 5.97
CA GLU A 114 41.13 -3.33 6.51
C GLU A 114 40.48 -3.10 7.88
N ILE A 115 39.24 -3.58 8.07
CA ILE A 115 38.56 -3.54 9.36
C ILE A 115 39.31 -4.40 10.38
N ALA A 116 39.71 -5.62 10.02
CA ALA A 116 40.41 -6.53 10.91
C ALA A 116 41.77 -5.96 11.34
N ASP A 117 42.54 -5.42 10.39
CA ASP A 117 43.84 -4.79 10.64
C ASP A 117 43.72 -3.57 11.56
N ALA A 118 42.73 -2.70 11.32
CA ALA A 118 42.50 -1.53 12.16
C ALA A 118 41.98 -1.89 13.57
N THR A 119 41.23 -2.98 13.71
CA THR A 119 40.55 -3.33 14.96
C THR A 119 41.52 -3.51 16.13
N ALA A 120 42.67 -4.17 15.91
CA ALA A 120 43.64 -4.42 16.97
C ALA A 120 44.18 -3.12 17.58
N ASP A 121 44.54 -2.15 16.74
CA ASP A 121 45.05 -0.84 17.15
C ASP A 121 43.97 -0.03 17.89
N ILE A 122 42.73 -0.08 17.39
CA ILE A 122 41.59 0.64 17.99
C ILE A 122 41.30 0.13 19.39
N ILE A 123 41.20 -1.19 19.56
CA ILE A 123 40.91 -1.80 20.87
C ILE A 123 42.04 -1.49 21.85
N ALA A 124 43.29 -1.59 21.41
CA ALA A 124 44.44 -1.30 22.27
C ALA A 124 44.45 0.16 22.77
N ALA A 125 43.97 1.10 21.95
CA ALA A 125 43.94 2.52 22.25
C ALA A 125 42.65 3.01 22.93
N ASP A 126 41.65 2.15 23.14
CA ASP A 126 40.33 2.54 23.65
C ASP A 126 39.84 1.68 24.85
N PRO A 127 40.33 1.97 26.06
CA PRO A 127 39.92 1.23 27.25
C PRO A 127 38.43 1.40 27.61
N THR A 128 37.75 2.40 27.03
CA THR A 128 36.35 2.72 27.36
C THR A 128 35.34 2.12 26.37
N GLY A 129 35.82 1.66 25.21
CA GLY A 129 35.03 1.25 24.05
C GLY A 129 34.32 2.39 23.31
N SER A 130 34.53 3.66 23.71
CA SER A 130 33.88 4.84 23.13
C SER A 130 34.32 5.11 21.69
N ARG A 131 35.63 5.01 21.43
CA ARG A 131 36.22 5.21 20.09
C ARG A 131 35.90 4.04 19.17
N ALA A 132 35.96 2.82 19.69
CA ALA A 132 35.53 1.61 18.98
C ALA A 132 34.03 1.67 18.63
N TYR A 133 33.20 2.23 19.52
CA TYR A 133 31.77 2.46 19.25
C TYR A 133 31.57 3.47 18.12
N PHE A 134 32.25 4.63 18.18
CA PHE A 134 32.20 5.62 17.11
C PHE A 134 32.63 5.03 15.76
N ALA A 135 33.75 4.31 15.73
CA ALA A 135 34.28 3.69 14.53
C ALA A 135 33.33 2.63 13.95
N THR A 136 32.77 1.78 14.81
CA THR A 136 31.74 0.80 14.42
C THR A 136 30.55 1.50 13.76
N MET A 137 30.01 2.52 14.43
CA MET A 137 28.82 3.21 13.95
C MET A 137 29.08 4.04 12.69
N TYR A 138 30.30 4.59 12.53
CA TYR A 138 30.74 5.30 11.32
C TYR A 138 30.75 4.37 10.11
N HIS A 139 31.37 3.19 10.23
CA HIS A 139 31.37 2.21 9.15
C HIS A 139 29.96 1.68 8.86
N ALA A 140 29.18 1.38 9.90
CA ALA A 140 27.78 1.02 9.76
C ALA A 140 26.96 2.09 9.02
N ALA A 141 27.22 3.38 9.28
CA ALA A 141 26.56 4.49 8.60
C ALA A 141 26.95 4.59 7.11
N LYS A 142 28.18 4.21 6.72
CA LYS A 142 28.57 4.08 5.31
C LYS A 142 27.76 2.98 4.62
N LEU A 143 27.76 1.77 5.18
CA LEU A 143 27.01 0.63 4.65
C LEU A 143 25.51 0.94 4.55
N ARG A 144 24.94 1.61 5.56
CA ARG A 144 23.55 2.12 5.54
C ARG A 144 23.31 3.06 4.36
N ALA A 145 24.21 4.00 4.14
CA ALA A 145 24.06 5.02 3.10
C ALA A 145 24.20 4.45 1.68
N ASP A 146 24.90 3.34 1.53
CA ASP A 146 25.03 2.56 0.28
C ASP A 146 23.99 1.43 0.15
N TYR A 147 23.06 1.31 1.10
CA TYR A 147 22.04 0.25 1.14
C TYR A 147 22.61 -1.18 1.15
N GLY A 148 23.82 -1.37 1.69
CA GLY A 148 24.44 -2.68 1.89
C GLY A 148 23.82 -3.40 3.08
N PHE A 149 22.56 -3.84 2.96
CA PHE A 149 21.79 -4.39 4.09
C PHE A 149 22.38 -5.68 4.66
N ASP A 150 22.74 -6.63 3.80
CA ASP A 150 23.30 -7.92 4.22
C ASP A 150 24.73 -7.75 4.76
N GLU A 151 25.52 -6.87 4.14
CA GLU A 151 26.86 -6.52 4.61
C GLU A 151 26.83 -5.78 5.95
N LEU A 152 25.87 -4.87 6.13
CA LEU A 152 25.63 -4.17 7.39
C LEU A 152 25.24 -5.13 8.51
N ASP A 153 24.31 -6.04 8.25
CA ASP A 153 23.92 -7.07 9.21
C ASP A 153 25.11 -7.94 9.61
N GLN A 154 25.84 -8.47 8.62
CA GLN A 154 27.04 -9.27 8.85
C GLN A 154 28.10 -8.50 9.65
N PHE A 155 28.34 -7.23 9.32
CA PHE A 155 29.28 -6.37 10.03
C PHE A 155 28.87 -6.15 11.49
N LEU A 156 27.61 -5.78 11.74
CA LEU A 156 27.10 -5.51 13.08
C LEU A 156 27.07 -6.76 13.95
N GLU A 157 26.78 -7.93 13.38
CA GLU A 157 26.69 -9.18 14.15
C GLU A 157 28.06 -9.82 14.42
N SER A 158 28.97 -9.78 13.44
CA SER A 158 30.14 -10.68 13.45
C SER A 158 31.50 -10.01 13.24
N SER A 159 31.56 -8.71 12.87
CA SER A 159 32.87 -8.08 12.69
C SER A 159 33.64 -7.98 14.02
N PRO A 160 34.97 -8.16 14.02
CA PRO A 160 35.80 -8.01 15.22
C PRO A 160 35.60 -6.65 15.90
N LEU A 161 35.44 -5.59 15.11
CA LEU A 161 35.20 -4.22 15.60
C LEU A 161 33.85 -4.13 16.33
N SER A 162 32.76 -4.64 15.75
CA SER A 162 31.43 -4.64 16.39
C SER A 162 31.38 -5.55 17.63
N VAL A 163 32.06 -6.70 17.59
CA VAL A 163 32.14 -7.61 18.74
C VAL A 163 32.91 -6.96 19.90
N SER A 164 33.91 -6.13 19.62
CA SER A 164 34.73 -5.46 20.65
C SER A 164 33.95 -4.46 21.51
N ILE A 165 32.88 -3.87 20.97
CA ILE A 165 31.98 -2.97 21.69
C ILE A 165 30.82 -3.72 22.38
N GLY A 166 30.85 -5.06 22.31
CA GLY A 166 29.87 -5.96 22.89
C GLY A 166 29.55 -5.69 24.36
N GLY A 167 28.30 -5.96 24.75
CA GLY A 167 27.80 -5.78 26.10
C GLY A 167 27.47 -4.32 26.46
N LYS A 168 28.43 -3.39 26.34
CA LYS A 168 28.24 -1.99 26.79
C LYS A 168 27.44 -1.15 25.80
N TYR A 169 27.61 -1.38 24.49
CA TYR A 169 27.03 -0.53 23.45
C TYR A 169 26.00 -1.22 22.55
N TRP A 170 25.84 -2.55 22.64
CA TRP A 170 24.91 -3.29 21.79
C TRP A 170 23.44 -2.97 22.02
N ASP A 171 23.08 -2.54 23.24
CA ASP A 171 21.73 -2.12 23.58
C ASP A 171 21.52 -0.61 23.38
N ARG A 172 22.52 0.12 22.84
CA ARG A 172 22.35 1.55 22.55
C ARG A 172 21.30 1.74 21.45
N PRO A 173 20.39 2.70 21.59
CA PRO A 173 19.25 2.84 20.67
C PRO A 173 19.69 2.97 19.20
N LEU A 174 20.73 3.74 18.90
CA LEU A 174 21.22 3.89 17.53
C LEU A 174 21.82 2.60 16.95
N PHE A 175 22.51 1.80 17.76
CA PHE A 175 23.05 0.51 17.31
C PHE A 175 21.91 -0.47 16.99
N VAL A 176 20.90 -0.54 17.86
CA VAL A 176 19.69 -1.34 17.63
C VAL A 176 18.92 -0.84 16.40
N ALA A 177 18.84 0.48 16.18
CA ALA A 177 18.22 1.06 14.98
C ALA A 177 18.97 0.70 13.69
N MET A 178 20.31 0.65 13.72
CA MET A 178 21.09 0.17 12.57
C MET A 178 20.84 -1.30 12.27
N ARG A 179 20.73 -2.14 13.30
CA ARG A 179 20.33 -3.54 13.12
C ARG A 179 18.93 -3.66 12.54
N ALA A 180 17.97 -2.85 13.02
CA ALA A 180 16.62 -2.81 12.46
C ALA A 180 16.65 -2.39 10.98
N PHE A 181 17.44 -1.37 10.63
CA PHE A 181 17.63 -0.93 9.24
C PHE A 181 18.16 -2.06 8.36
N ALA A 182 19.22 -2.75 8.80
CA ALA A 182 19.79 -3.89 8.08
C ALA A 182 18.76 -5.01 7.89
N ALA A 183 18.06 -5.36 8.97
CA ALA A 183 17.06 -6.41 9.00
C ALA A 183 15.85 -6.14 8.07
N PHE A 184 15.43 -4.89 7.91
CA PHE A 184 14.31 -4.55 7.02
C PHE A 184 14.64 -4.70 5.53
N GLY A 185 15.90 -4.45 5.13
CA GLY A 185 16.33 -4.60 3.74
C GLY A 185 17.02 -5.93 3.42
N SER A 186 17.34 -6.73 4.43
CA SER A 186 17.92 -8.06 4.23
C SER A 186 16.85 -9.07 3.83
N ARG A 187 17.12 -9.81 2.74
CA ARG A 187 16.25 -10.93 2.29
C ARG A 187 16.38 -12.18 3.15
N ARG A 188 17.37 -12.21 4.05
CA ARG A 188 17.70 -13.37 4.90
C ARG A 188 17.02 -13.29 6.26
N ILE A 189 16.61 -12.10 6.66
CA ILE A 189 16.03 -11.84 7.98
C ILE A 189 14.52 -11.70 7.85
N THR A 190 13.81 -12.24 8.85
CA THR A 190 12.35 -12.14 8.86
C THR A 190 11.90 -10.73 9.24
N VAL A 191 10.82 -10.26 8.63
CA VAL A 191 10.17 -8.99 8.99
C VAL A 191 9.78 -8.94 10.47
N ALA A 192 9.41 -10.08 11.06
CA ALA A 192 9.10 -10.17 12.49
C ALA A 192 10.29 -9.77 13.36
N HIS A 193 11.50 -10.25 13.03
CA HIS A 193 12.71 -9.89 13.75
C HIS A 193 13.11 -8.43 13.51
N ALA A 194 13.00 -7.94 12.27
CA ALA A 194 13.25 -6.53 11.95
C ALA A 194 12.34 -5.59 12.76
N ARG A 195 11.06 -5.96 12.91
CA ARG A 195 10.09 -5.22 13.74
C ARG A 195 10.41 -5.26 15.22
N GLU A 196 10.86 -6.40 15.75
CA GLU A 196 11.30 -6.49 17.15
C GLU A 196 12.47 -5.53 17.44
N LEU A 197 13.47 -5.48 16.54
CA LEU A 197 14.59 -4.54 16.65
C LEU A 197 14.11 -3.10 16.54
N PHE A 198 13.20 -2.80 15.61
CA PHE A 198 12.59 -1.48 15.48
C PHE A 198 11.88 -1.06 16.76
N ASP A 199 11.01 -1.91 17.31
CA ASP A 199 10.23 -1.62 18.53
C ASP A 199 11.15 -1.41 19.74
N ARG A 200 12.27 -2.15 19.81
CA ARG A 200 13.31 -1.94 20.85
C ARG A 200 13.99 -0.58 20.71
N ALA A 201 14.44 -0.23 19.51
CA ALA A 201 15.09 1.07 19.27
C ALA A 201 14.12 2.24 19.47
N TRP A 202 12.88 2.10 18.99
CA TRP A 202 11.83 3.10 19.13
C TRP A 202 11.33 3.22 20.57
N GLY A 203 11.26 2.12 21.31
CA GLY A 203 10.80 2.11 22.71
C GLY A 203 11.85 2.60 23.71
N ALA A 204 13.10 2.78 23.30
CA ALA A 204 14.18 3.16 24.20
C ALA A 204 13.95 4.57 24.80
N PRO A 205 14.13 4.76 26.13
CA PRO A 205 13.86 6.02 26.80
C PRO A 205 14.87 7.12 26.44
N ASP A 206 16.08 6.73 26.03
CA ASP A 206 17.19 7.58 25.63
C ASP A 206 17.34 7.67 24.11
N ARG A 207 16.31 7.30 23.33
CA ARG A 207 16.34 7.43 21.88
C ARG A 207 16.55 8.89 21.46
N THR A 208 17.42 9.07 20.47
CA THR A 208 17.76 10.37 19.90
C THR A 208 17.01 10.62 18.59
N ARG A 209 17.18 11.82 18.04
CA ARG A 209 16.71 12.18 16.70
C ARG A 209 17.31 11.25 15.64
N GLU A 210 18.59 10.93 15.73
CA GLU A 210 19.32 10.06 14.80
C GLU A 210 18.82 8.60 14.89
N THR A 211 18.52 8.13 16.09
CA THR A 211 17.89 6.81 16.30
C THR A 211 16.56 6.73 15.55
N MET A 212 15.69 7.74 15.73
CA MET A 212 14.39 7.80 15.04
C MET A 212 14.57 7.85 13.51
N ASP A 213 15.50 8.67 13.00
CA ASP A 213 15.77 8.78 11.57
C ASP A 213 16.23 7.45 10.97
N VAL A 214 17.21 6.77 11.58
CA VAL A 214 17.70 5.47 11.10
C VAL A 214 16.58 4.42 11.13
N ALA A 215 15.80 4.36 12.21
CA ALA A 215 14.70 3.41 12.34
C ALA A 215 13.58 3.64 11.29
N LEU A 216 13.14 4.88 11.11
CA LEU A 216 12.15 5.24 10.07
C LEU A 216 12.71 5.06 8.66
N HIS A 217 14.01 5.28 8.47
CA HIS A 217 14.66 5.04 7.19
C HIS A 217 14.56 3.56 6.83
N GLY A 218 14.90 2.66 7.76
CA GLY A 218 14.81 1.22 7.55
C GLY A 218 13.39 0.78 7.15
N LEU A 219 12.38 1.26 7.87
CA LEU A 219 10.98 1.02 7.51
C LEU A 219 10.60 1.53 6.12
N ALA A 220 11.14 2.67 5.70
CA ALA A 220 10.77 3.30 4.43
C ALA A 220 11.43 2.66 3.20
N VAL A 221 12.57 1.99 3.35
CA VAL A 221 13.35 1.43 2.22
C VAL A 221 13.46 -0.10 2.24
N GLY A 222 13.02 -0.74 3.33
CA GLY A 222 12.97 -2.19 3.43
C GLY A 222 11.96 -2.83 2.48
N ASP A 223 12.04 -4.16 2.37
CA ASP A 223 11.13 -4.96 1.56
C ASP A 223 9.66 -4.76 1.98
N GLU A 224 8.73 -4.84 1.02
CA GLU A 224 7.30 -4.63 1.29
C GLU A 224 6.73 -5.70 2.24
N PHE A 225 5.97 -5.27 3.25
CA PHE A 225 5.27 -6.16 4.17
C PHE A 225 3.92 -5.60 4.64
N ASP A 226 3.07 -6.49 5.16
CA ASP A 226 1.75 -6.14 5.65
C ASP A 226 1.81 -5.02 6.70
N ARG A 227 1.10 -3.93 6.41
CA ARG A 227 0.98 -2.74 7.27
C ARG A 227 2.26 -1.90 7.43
N GLN A 228 3.23 -2.05 6.53
CA GLN A 228 4.44 -1.20 6.50
C GLN A 228 4.07 0.29 6.43
N GLY A 229 3.10 0.65 5.58
CA GLY A 229 2.64 2.03 5.40
C GLY A 229 2.08 2.64 6.68
N GLU A 230 1.19 1.93 7.37
CA GLU A 230 0.57 2.37 8.63
C GLU A 230 1.63 2.53 9.73
N LEU A 231 2.54 1.55 9.84
CA LEU A 231 3.62 1.60 10.83
C LEU A 231 4.54 2.82 10.58
N LEU A 232 4.95 3.05 9.34
CA LEU A 232 5.76 4.20 8.96
C LEU A 232 5.01 5.53 9.19
N ARG A 233 3.73 5.61 8.79
CA ARG A 233 2.89 6.80 8.98
C ARG A 233 2.77 7.17 10.45
N ASP A 234 2.45 6.21 11.30
CA ASP A 234 2.16 6.46 12.72
C ASP A 234 3.42 6.90 13.48
N HIS A 235 4.54 6.19 13.28
CA HIS A 235 5.82 6.56 13.92
C HIS A 235 6.44 7.84 13.32
N ALA A 236 6.30 8.09 12.02
CA ALA A 236 6.74 9.36 11.44
C ALA A 236 5.89 10.55 11.93
N ALA A 237 4.58 10.34 12.17
CA ALA A 237 3.72 11.37 12.77
C ALA A 237 4.15 11.68 14.21
N GLU A 238 4.50 10.66 15.00
CA GLU A 238 5.09 10.84 16.33
C GLU A 238 6.41 11.62 16.25
N ALA A 239 7.32 11.25 15.35
CA ALA A 239 8.58 11.97 15.16
C ALA A 239 8.38 13.44 14.76
N VAL A 240 7.42 13.74 13.89
CA VAL A 240 7.03 15.12 13.54
C VAL A 240 6.49 15.87 14.76
N ALA A 241 5.73 15.23 15.63
CA ALA A 241 5.22 15.86 16.84
C ALA A 241 6.35 16.25 17.81
N ILE A 242 7.38 15.41 17.93
CA ILE A 242 8.56 15.65 18.78
C ILE A 242 9.50 16.68 18.11
N HIS A 243 9.68 16.60 16.80
CA HIS A 243 10.62 17.40 16.01
C HIS A 243 9.93 18.10 14.82
N PRO A 244 9.06 19.10 15.06
CA PRO A 244 8.21 19.68 14.02
C PRO A 244 8.96 20.44 12.93
N ALA A 245 10.19 20.86 13.19
CA ALA A 245 11.04 21.59 12.25
C ALA A 245 11.96 20.66 11.40
N ASP A 246 11.92 19.35 11.63
CA ASP A 246 12.80 18.41 10.93
C ASP A 246 12.18 17.96 9.60
N HIS A 247 12.76 18.43 8.49
CA HIS A 247 12.29 18.11 7.14
C HIS A 247 12.33 16.60 6.84
N ILE A 248 13.25 15.83 7.43
CA ILE A 248 13.36 14.39 7.18
C ILE A 248 12.14 13.65 7.72
N PHE A 249 11.62 14.02 8.89
CA PHE A 249 10.42 13.37 9.44
C PHE A 249 9.16 13.72 8.67
N HIS A 250 9.03 14.96 8.18
CA HIS A 250 7.93 15.31 7.26
C HIS A 250 8.01 14.52 5.96
N TYR A 251 9.21 14.32 5.41
CA TYR A 251 9.43 13.46 4.26
C TYR A 251 9.02 12.01 4.55
N ARG A 252 9.46 11.41 5.67
CA ARG A 252 9.07 10.04 6.06
C ARG A 252 7.56 9.90 6.27
N LEU A 253 6.91 10.92 6.84
CA LEU A 253 5.46 10.95 7.00
C LEU A 253 4.74 11.02 5.65
N ALA A 254 5.27 11.76 4.67
CA ALA A 254 4.73 11.79 3.31
C ALA A 254 4.79 10.40 2.66
N VAL A 255 5.93 9.69 2.79
CA VAL A 255 6.09 8.32 2.30
C VAL A 255 5.07 7.39 2.96
N GLY A 256 4.96 7.40 4.30
CA GLY A 256 3.98 6.57 5.02
C GLY A 256 2.54 6.83 4.58
N ARG A 257 2.14 8.11 4.47
CA ARG A 257 0.80 8.49 3.99
C ARG A 257 0.56 8.05 2.54
N ARG A 258 1.56 8.11 1.66
CA ARG A 258 1.45 7.59 0.29
C ARG A 258 1.20 6.09 0.30
N LEU A 259 1.93 5.33 1.10
CA LEU A 259 1.75 3.88 1.23
C LEU A 259 0.35 3.52 1.75
N CYS A 260 -0.24 4.35 2.62
CA CYS A 260 -1.63 4.22 3.08
C CYS A 260 -2.68 4.77 2.08
N ALA A 261 -2.28 5.17 0.86
CA ALA A 261 -3.15 5.82 -0.13
C ALA A 261 -3.81 7.14 0.33
N GLU A 262 -3.26 7.80 1.34
CA GLU A 262 -3.69 9.11 1.86
C GLU A 262 -3.04 10.26 1.06
N TYR A 263 -3.21 10.26 -0.26
CA TYR A 263 -2.39 11.07 -1.17
C TYR A 263 -2.46 12.58 -0.93
N ASP A 264 -3.61 13.11 -0.50
CA ASP A 264 -3.76 14.54 -0.22
C ASP A 264 -2.94 14.96 1.00
N ALA A 265 -3.03 14.19 2.09
CA ALA A 265 -2.23 14.41 3.29
C ALA A 265 -0.73 14.14 3.06
N ALA A 266 -0.38 13.23 2.15
CA ALA A 266 1.00 12.99 1.72
C ALA A 266 1.58 14.21 1.00
N LEU A 267 0.80 14.86 0.11
CA LEU A 267 1.20 16.10 -0.56
C LEU A 267 1.46 17.24 0.43
N ASP A 268 0.59 17.41 1.42
CA ASP A 268 0.79 18.43 2.46
C ASP A 268 2.08 18.21 3.26
N SER A 269 2.40 16.96 3.58
CA SER A 269 3.64 16.59 4.27
C SER A 269 4.88 16.86 3.43
N ILE A 270 4.91 16.44 2.15
CA ILE A 270 6.09 16.64 1.30
C ILE A 270 6.31 18.12 0.97
N HIS A 271 5.25 18.92 0.81
CA HIS A 271 5.35 20.37 0.65
C HIS A 271 5.89 21.04 1.92
N THR A 272 5.52 20.54 3.10
CA THR A 272 6.10 21.01 4.36
C THR A 272 7.58 20.66 4.46
N ALA A 273 7.97 19.44 4.12
CA ALA A 273 9.38 19.02 4.06
C ALA A 273 10.19 19.94 3.13
N LEU A 274 9.72 20.18 1.90
CA LEU A 274 10.36 21.07 0.92
C LEU A 274 10.48 22.52 1.41
N ARG A 275 9.46 23.02 2.14
CA ARG A 275 9.44 24.40 2.65
C ARG A 275 10.43 24.63 3.78
N ILE A 276 10.63 23.64 4.65
CA ILE A 276 11.54 23.75 5.80
C ILE A 276 12.92 23.14 5.51
N LEU A 277 13.13 22.57 4.32
CA LEU A 277 14.42 22.09 3.85
C LEU A 277 15.46 23.24 3.92
N PRO A 278 16.56 23.07 4.67
CA PRO A 278 17.58 24.09 4.78
C PRO A 278 18.17 24.43 3.41
N LYS A 279 18.17 25.73 3.06
CA LYS A 279 18.79 26.25 1.83
C LYS A 279 20.32 26.29 1.91
N ILE A 280 20.85 26.22 3.12
CA ILE A 280 22.27 26.31 3.44
C ILE A 280 22.54 25.14 4.38
N GLY A 281 23.52 24.31 4.04
CA GLY A 281 23.89 23.13 4.78
C GLY A 281 25.08 22.48 4.10
N TRP A 282 26.08 22.07 4.88
CA TRP A 282 27.38 21.69 4.34
C TRP A 282 27.59 20.18 4.19
N ARG A 283 26.84 19.36 4.95
CA ARG A 283 26.97 17.90 4.95
C ARG A 283 26.16 17.21 3.85
N ILE A 284 25.10 17.84 3.35
CA ILE A 284 24.26 17.28 2.29
C ILE A 284 23.98 18.39 1.29
N SER A 285 24.22 18.17 0.00
CA SER A 285 23.82 19.14 -1.01
C SER A 285 22.32 19.30 -0.93
N HIS A 286 21.87 20.52 -0.64
CA HIS A 286 20.46 20.91 -0.68
C HIS A 286 19.76 20.31 -1.92
N ASP A 287 20.46 20.35 -3.05
CA ASP A 287 20.02 19.84 -4.34
C ASP A 287 19.69 18.34 -4.30
N LEU A 288 20.51 17.50 -3.68
CA LEU A 288 20.25 16.05 -3.61
C LEU A 288 18.97 15.73 -2.82
N LEU A 289 18.79 16.37 -1.68
CA LEU A 289 17.57 16.18 -0.87
C LEU A 289 16.35 16.78 -1.57
N GLN A 290 16.51 17.94 -2.20
CA GLN A 290 15.44 18.57 -2.96
C GLN A 290 14.99 17.67 -4.13
N GLU A 291 15.93 17.12 -4.90
CA GLU A 291 15.65 16.17 -5.97
C GLU A 291 14.90 14.94 -5.44
N GLN A 292 15.37 14.36 -4.33
CA GLN A 292 14.69 13.23 -3.67
C GLN A 292 13.24 13.58 -3.28
N TYR A 293 13.02 14.77 -2.71
CA TYR A 293 11.69 15.19 -2.24
C TYR A 293 10.75 15.48 -3.40
N LEU A 294 11.26 16.08 -4.48
CA LEU A 294 10.51 16.31 -5.71
C LEU A 294 10.17 15.00 -6.43
N ALA A 295 11.08 14.02 -6.42
CA ALA A 295 10.80 12.68 -6.95
C ALA A 295 9.66 12.01 -6.17
N GLU A 296 9.69 12.07 -4.84
CA GLU A 296 8.60 11.56 -4.00
C GLU A 296 7.28 12.31 -4.24
N GLU A 297 7.30 13.64 -4.41
CA GLU A 297 6.10 14.41 -4.78
C GLU A 297 5.50 13.90 -6.11
N GLN A 298 6.35 13.62 -7.11
CA GLN A 298 5.91 13.07 -8.40
C GLN A 298 5.28 11.67 -8.22
N LEU A 299 5.87 10.81 -7.38
CA LEU A 299 5.30 9.50 -7.05
C LEU A 299 3.92 9.62 -6.38
N ILE A 300 3.76 10.55 -5.43
CA ILE A 300 2.47 10.82 -4.77
C ILE A 300 1.43 11.28 -5.79
N ARG A 301 1.78 12.21 -6.69
CA ARG A 301 0.87 12.71 -7.73
C ARG A 301 0.46 11.61 -8.71
N GLY A 302 1.41 10.78 -9.13
CA GLY A 302 1.15 9.63 -10.01
C GLY A 302 0.21 8.62 -9.36
N ALA A 303 0.47 8.22 -8.11
CA ALA A 303 -0.36 7.29 -7.37
C ALA A 303 -1.80 7.82 -7.16
N ARG A 304 -1.93 9.11 -6.84
CA ARG A 304 -3.24 9.80 -6.73
C ARG A 304 -4.04 9.75 -8.03
N MET A 305 -3.39 10.04 -9.16
CA MET A 305 -4.03 10.00 -10.48
C MET A 305 -4.50 8.59 -10.83
N ASN A 306 -3.64 7.58 -10.61
CA ASN A 306 -3.96 6.18 -10.87
C ASN A 306 -5.13 5.70 -9.99
N SER A 307 -5.15 6.07 -8.71
CA SER A 307 -6.25 5.72 -7.80
C SER A 307 -7.59 6.31 -8.26
N ARG A 308 -7.60 7.57 -8.69
CA ARG A 308 -8.80 8.22 -9.27
C ARG A 308 -9.26 7.55 -10.56
N GLN A 309 -8.33 7.18 -11.44
CA GLN A 309 -8.64 6.47 -12.68
C GLN A 309 -9.26 5.09 -12.39
N LEU A 310 -8.69 4.34 -11.46
CA LEU A 310 -9.22 3.03 -11.04
C LEU A 310 -10.60 3.16 -10.39
N GLN A 311 -10.82 4.18 -9.57
CA GLN A 311 -12.15 4.47 -9.01
C GLN A 311 -13.17 4.79 -10.10
N GLY A 312 -12.80 5.63 -11.07
CA GLY A 312 -13.67 5.93 -12.22
C GLY A 312 -14.02 4.69 -13.04
N LEU A 313 -13.05 3.78 -13.26
CA LEU A 313 -13.30 2.50 -13.94
C LEU A 313 -14.22 1.58 -13.14
N ARG A 314 -14.07 1.53 -11.80
CA ARG A 314 -14.97 0.77 -10.92
C ARG A 314 -16.39 1.33 -10.97
N ASP A 315 -16.54 2.64 -10.90
CA ASP A 315 -17.85 3.30 -10.97
C ASP A 315 -18.54 3.05 -12.31
N LEU A 316 -17.78 3.09 -13.42
CA LEU A 316 -18.29 2.73 -14.76
C LEU A 316 -18.71 1.25 -14.81
N GLY A 317 -17.90 0.35 -14.27
CA GLY A 317 -18.22 -1.08 -14.21
C GLY A 317 -19.49 -1.38 -13.39
N GLU A 318 -19.66 -0.72 -12.25
CA GLU A 318 -20.88 -0.85 -11.43
C GLU A 318 -22.11 -0.27 -12.14
N ARG A 319 -21.98 0.87 -12.83
CA ARG A 319 -23.08 1.40 -13.67
C ARG A 319 -23.45 0.44 -14.79
N GLN A 320 -22.47 -0.11 -15.50
CA GLN A 320 -22.71 -1.08 -16.57
C GLN A 320 -23.38 -2.35 -16.03
N LYS A 321 -22.98 -2.82 -14.83
CA LYS A 321 -23.61 -3.94 -14.15
C LYS A 321 -25.05 -3.65 -13.76
N GLN A 322 -25.35 -2.43 -13.28
CA GLN A 322 -26.71 -1.99 -12.98
C GLN A 322 -27.58 -1.89 -14.23
N GLU A 323 -27.06 -1.31 -15.31
CA GLU A 323 -27.76 -1.21 -16.60
C GLU A 323 -28.05 -2.59 -17.20
N MET A 324 -27.06 -3.50 -17.15
CA MET A 324 -27.22 -4.88 -17.60
C MET A 324 -28.23 -5.63 -16.74
N GLY A 325 -28.21 -5.44 -15.41
CA GLY A 325 -29.21 -5.99 -14.50
C GLY A 325 -30.62 -5.52 -14.85
N ALA A 326 -30.82 -4.22 -15.06
CA ALA A 326 -32.10 -3.65 -15.47
C ALA A 326 -32.55 -4.11 -16.87
N LEU A 327 -31.62 -4.38 -17.78
CA LEU A 327 -31.94 -4.97 -19.09
C LEU A 327 -32.38 -6.44 -18.95
N ILE A 328 -31.65 -7.22 -18.16
CA ILE A 328 -32.00 -8.63 -17.87
C ILE A 328 -33.38 -8.70 -17.21
N ASP A 329 -33.69 -7.82 -16.26
CA ASP A 329 -34.98 -7.82 -15.58
C ASP A 329 -36.12 -7.42 -16.53
N ARG A 330 -35.88 -6.48 -17.47
CA ARG A 330 -36.83 -6.17 -18.55
C ARG A 330 -37.08 -7.37 -19.45
N HIS A 331 -36.03 -8.02 -19.94
CA HIS A 331 -36.17 -9.22 -20.78
C HIS A 331 -36.85 -10.37 -20.04
N LYS A 332 -36.59 -10.55 -18.74
CA LYS A 332 -37.32 -11.54 -17.93
C LYS A 332 -38.82 -11.22 -17.87
N GLY A 333 -39.19 -9.94 -17.73
CA GLY A 333 -40.57 -9.48 -17.80
C GLY A 333 -41.22 -9.79 -19.15
N GLU A 334 -40.56 -9.44 -20.26
CA GLU A 334 -41.04 -9.72 -21.61
C GLU A 334 -41.18 -11.22 -21.88
N ILE A 335 -40.23 -12.04 -21.44
CA ILE A 335 -40.29 -13.50 -21.55
C ILE A 335 -41.46 -14.04 -20.72
N ALA A 336 -41.70 -13.53 -19.52
CA ALA A 336 -42.83 -13.94 -18.69
C ALA A 336 -44.17 -13.61 -19.36
N GLU A 337 -44.33 -12.39 -19.90
CA GLU A 337 -45.52 -11.98 -20.65
C GLU A 337 -45.73 -12.83 -21.91
N LEU A 338 -44.67 -13.08 -22.69
CA LEU A 338 -44.74 -13.97 -23.87
C LEU A 338 -45.14 -15.38 -23.48
N THR A 339 -44.59 -15.91 -22.38
CA THR A 339 -44.91 -17.24 -21.88
C THR A 339 -46.37 -17.34 -21.45
N GLU A 340 -46.89 -16.32 -20.77
CA GLU A 340 -48.30 -16.23 -20.40
C GLU A 340 -49.22 -16.12 -21.63
N HIS A 341 -48.83 -15.32 -22.62
CA HIS A 341 -49.57 -15.18 -23.87
C HIS A 341 -49.65 -16.51 -24.65
N TYR A 342 -48.53 -17.23 -24.79
CA TYR A 342 -48.51 -18.55 -25.41
C TYR A 342 -49.33 -19.58 -24.61
N ALA A 343 -49.28 -19.55 -23.28
CA ALA A 343 -50.11 -20.41 -22.44
C ALA A 343 -51.61 -20.10 -22.59
N GLN A 344 -51.99 -18.84 -22.81
CA GLN A 344 -53.36 -18.44 -23.12
C GLN A 344 -53.79 -18.95 -24.50
N GLN A 345 -52.98 -18.70 -25.54
CA GLN A 345 -53.28 -19.17 -26.90
C GLN A 345 -53.42 -20.70 -26.97
N MET A 346 -52.55 -21.44 -26.29
CA MET A 346 -52.64 -22.90 -26.23
C MET A 346 -53.92 -23.38 -25.53
N ARG A 347 -54.39 -22.68 -24.49
CA ARG A 347 -55.69 -22.95 -23.85
C ARG A 347 -56.84 -22.68 -24.82
N ASP A 348 -56.84 -21.54 -25.49
CA ASP A 348 -57.88 -21.18 -26.47
C ASP A 348 -57.91 -22.18 -27.65
N LEU A 349 -56.75 -22.63 -28.11
CA LEU A 349 -56.62 -23.61 -29.19
C LEU A 349 -57.09 -25.00 -28.76
N ALA A 350 -56.79 -25.40 -27.52
CA ALA A 350 -57.31 -26.63 -26.91
C ALA A 350 -58.84 -26.59 -26.78
N ASP A 351 -59.40 -25.46 -26.34
CA ASP A 351 -60.84 -25.24 -26.25
C ASP A 351 -61.50 -25.29 -27.63
N ALA A 352 -60.90 -24.63 -28.63
CA ALA A 352 -61.41 -24.62 -30.00
C ALA A 352 -61.38 -26.03 -30.62
N THR A 353 -60.31 -26.80 -30.41
CA THR A 353 -60.22 -28.19 -30.89
C THR A 353 -61.21 -29.10 -30.19
N GLN A 354 -61.43 -28.96 -28.87
CA GLN A 354 -62.50 -29.68 -28.17
C GLN A 354 -63.89 -29.35 -28.73
N ARG A 355 -64.20 -28.07 -28.98
CA ARG A 355 -65.47 -27.66 -29.60
C ARG A 355 -65.63 -28.22 -31.01
N ALA A 356 -64.55 -28.21 -31.80
CA ALA A 356 -64.56 -28.77 -33.16
C ALA A 356 -64.77 -30.29 -33.17
N GLN A 357 -64.11 -31.03 -32.27
CA GLN A 357 -64.34 -32.47 -32.08
C GLN A 357 -65.77 -32.78 -31.63
N THR A 358 -66.33 -31.95 -30.74
CA THR A 358 -67.73 -32.12 -30.30
C THR A 358 -68.70 -31.93 -31.48
N ARG A 359 -68.49 -30.90 -32.30
CA ARG A 359 -69.29 -30.67 -33.52
C ARG A 359 -69.10 -31.75 -34.59
N SER A 360 -67.91 -32.30 -34.77
CA SER A 360 -67.71 -33.38 -35.73
C SER A 360 -68.43 -34.66 -35.31
N ILE A 361 -68.46 -34.98 -34.01
CA ILE A 361 -69.25 -36.09 -33.45
C ILE A 361 -70.75 -35.86 -33.69
N GLU A 362 -71.26 -34.64 -33.47
CA GLU A 362 -72.66 -34.29 -33.78
C GLU A 362 -73.00 -34.51 -35.25
N VAL A 363 -72.16 -34.02 -36.17
CA VAL A 363 -72.38 -34.16 -37.62
C VAL A 363 -72.35 -35.63 -38.03
N VAL A 364 -71.38 -36.41 -37.53
CA VAL A 364 -71.28 -37.85 -37.84
C VAL A 364 -72.50 -38.61 -37.30
N ALA A 365 -72.95 -38.33 -36.08
CA ALA A 365 -74.13 -38.97 -35.50
C ALA A 365 -75.41 -38.64 -36.29
N LEU A 366 -75.56 -37.38 -36.71
CA LEU A 366 -76.69 -36.95 -37.53
C LEU A 366 -76.66 -37.60 -38.92
N PHE A 367 -75.49 -37.72 -39.54
CA PHE A 367 -75.33 -38.38 -40.83
C PHE A 367 -75.60 -39.88 -40.75
N ALA A 368 -75.11 -40.55 -39.71
CA ALA A 368 -75.38 -41.97 -39.45
C ALA A 368 -76.88 -42.22 -39.24
N ALA A 369 -77.58 -41.34 -38.52
CA ALA A 369 -79.04 -41.40 -38.36
C ALA A 369 -79.76 -41.25 -39.71
N VAL A 370 -79.35 -40.29 -40.56
CA VAL A 370 -79.92 -40.11 -41.91
C VAL A 370 -79.69 -41.34 -42.80
N ILE A 371 -78.49 -41.93 -42.78
CA ILE A 371 -78.20 -43.16 -43.54
C ILE A 371 -79.04 -44.33 -43.01
N ALA A 372 -79.10 -44.53 -41.70
CA ALA A 372 -79.91 -45.59 -41.09
C ALA A 372 -81.41 -45.45 -41.45
N PHE A 373 -81.91 -44.20 -41.49
CA PHE A 373 -83.25 -43.89 -41.98
C PHE A 373 -83.42 -44.25 -43.46
N ALA A 374 -82.51 -43.80 -44.32
CA ALA A 374 -82.56 -44.03 -45.75
C ALA A 374 -82.54 -45.54 -46.06
N VAL A 375 -81.60 -46.28 -45.47
CA VAL A 375 -81.48 -47.75 -45.62
C VAL A 375 -82.70 -48.46 -45.05
N GLY A 376 -83.16 -48.09 -43.84
CA GLY A 376 -84.33 -48.69 -43.20
C GLY A 376 -85.61 -48.47 -44.01
N SER A 377 -85.82 -47.25 -44.50
CA SER A 377 -86.98 -46.88 -45.34
C SER A 377 -86.96 -47.59 -46.70
N LEU A 378 -85.79 -47.71 -47.34
CA LEU A 378 -85.62 -48.48 -48.58
C LEU A 378 -85.91 -49.97 -48.38
N ASN A 379 -85.42 -50.56 -47.29
CA ASN A 379 -85.66 -51.97 -46.99
C ASN A 379 -87.15 -52.27 -46.76
N ILE A 380 -87.86 -51.36 -46.06
CA ILE A 380 -89.33 -51.45 -45.89
C ILE A 380 -90.05 -51.30 -47.24
N SER A 381 -89.54 -50.46 -48.15
CA SER A 381 -90.14 -50.27 -49.46
C SER A 381 -89.90 -51.44 -50.42
N LEU A 382 -88.74 -52.12 -50.32
CA LEU A 382 -88.33 -53.22 -51.19
C LEU A 382 -88.90 -54.58 -50.77
N ASN A 383 -89.14 -54.83 -49.46
CA ASN A 383 -89.83 -56.03 -48.99
C ASN A 383 -91.36 -55.94 -49.23
N GLY A 384 -91.75 -56.13 -50.48
CA GLY A 384 -93.03 -55.73 -51.07
C GLY A 384 -94.32 -56.47 -50.70
N ASN A 385 -94.45 -57.18 -49.57
CA ASN A 385 -95.67 -57.94 -49.22
C ASN A 385 -96.61 -57.29 -48.19
N LEU A 386 -96.31 -56.06 -47.72
CA LEU A 386 -97.14 -55.37 -46.73
C LEU A 386 -98.15 -54.41 -47.38
N ALA A 387 -99.36 -54.32 -46.81
CA ALA A 387 -100.38 -53.34 -47.22
C ALA A 387 -99.90 -51.89 -46.98
N LEU A 388 -100.34 -50.94 -47.83
CA LEU A 388 -99.86 -49.55 -47.84
C LEU A 388 -99.98 -48.85 -46.46
N ALA A 389 -101.07 -49.10 -45.74
CA ALA A 389 -101.30 -48.55 -44.41
C ALA A 389 -100.28 -49.06 -43.37
N ALA A 390 -99.86 -50.33 -43.45
CA ALA A 390 -98.85 -50.90 -42.56
C ALA A 390 -97.45 -50.35 -42.87
N ARG A 391 -97.14 -50.07 -44.15
CA ARG A 391 -95.87 -49.44 -44.55
C ARG A 391 -95.77 -48.01 -44.04
N MET A 392 -96.84 -47.22 -44.17
CA MET A 392 -96.90 -45.85 -43.66
C MET A 392 -96.68 -45.82 -42.14
N TRP A 393 -97.29 -46.74 -41.39
CA TRP A 393 -97.07 -46.85 -39.95
C TRP A 393 -95.65 -47.26 -39.58
N MET A 394 -95.03 -48.19 -40.32
CA MET A 394 -93.64 -48.57 -40.10
C MET A 394 -92.67 -47.43 -40.42
N ILE A 395 -92.86 -46.71 -41.53
CA ILE A 395 -92.03 -45.54 -41.89
C ILE A 395 -92.21 -44.43 -40.86
N ALA A 396 -93.43 -44.15 -40.42
CA ALA A 396 -93.71 -43.18 -39.37
C ALA A 396 -93.08 -43.60 -38.04
N GLY A 397 -93.13 -44.88 -37.69
CA GLY A 397 -92.49 -45.43 -36.49
C GLY A 397 -90.95 -45.35 -36.55
N LEU A 398 -90.35 -45.65 -37.70
CA LEU A 398 -88.91 -45.58 -37.92
C LEU A 398 -88.42 -44.13 -37.92
N GLY A 399 -89.14 -43.25 -38.62
CA GLY A 399 -88.90 -41.80 -38.62
C GLY A 399 -89.07 -41.18 -37.23
N GLY A 400 -90.09 -41.59 -36.48
CA GLY A 400 -90.31 -41.17 -35.10
C GLY A 400 -89.20 -41.64 -34.16
N GLY A 401 -88.80 -42.92 -34.27
CA GLY A 401 -87.69 -43.47 -33.49
C GLY A 401 -86.36 -42.76 -33.77
N LEU A 402 -86.10 -42.41 -35.03
CA LEU A 402 -84.92 -41.63 -35.42
C LEU A 402 -84.99 -40.16 -34.98
N ALA A 403 -86.16 -39.53 -35.01
CA ALA A 403 -86.34 -38.19 -34.47
C ALA A 403 -86.08 -38.16 -32.96
N VAL A 404 -86.58 -39.16 -32.22
CA VAL A 404 -86.30 -39.34 -30.79
C VAL A 404 -84.81 -39.61 -30.55
N PHE A 405 -84.18 -40.47 -31.35
CA PHE A 405 -82.75 -40.73 -31.26
C PHE A 405 -81.91 -39.47 -31.50
N ALA A 406 -82.23 -38.70 -32.55
CA ALA A 406 -81.56 -37.43 -32.84
C ALA A 406 -81.76 -36.42 -31.70
N LEU A 407 -82.97 -36.32 -31.15
CA LEU A 407 -83.25 -35.46 -29.99
C LEU A 407 -82.54 -35.92 -28.73
N LEU A 408 -82.38 -37.24 -28.51
CA LEU A 408 -81.63 -37.78 -27.38
C LEU A 408 -80.12 -37.54 -27.52
N VAL A 409 -79.57 -37.64 -28.73
CA VAL A 409 -78.16 -37.32 -29.00
C VAL A 409 -77.91 -35.83 -28.82
N VAL A 410 -78.70 -34.96 -29.47
CA VAL A 410 -78.56 -33.49 -29.33
C VAL A 410 -78.83 -33.05 -27.90
N GLY A 411 -79.88 -33.58 -27.26
CA GLY A 411 -80.24 -33.29 -25.88
C GLY A 411 -79.20 -33.79 -24.88
N GLY A 412 -78.65 -35.00 -25.07
CA GLY A 412 -77.60 -35.56 -24.24
C GLY A 412 -76.29 -34.78 -24.36
N ILE A 413 -75.90 -34.40 -25.57
CA ILE A 413 -74.74 -33.54 -25.81
C ILE A 413 -74.93 -32.17 -25.18
N TRP A 414 -76.11 -31.56 -25.30
CA TRP A 414 -76.42 -30.27 -24.67
C TRP A 414 -76.39 -30.34 -23.13
N LEU A 415 -76.88 -31.43 -22.54
CA LEU A 415 -76.89 -31.61 -21.08
C LEU A 415 -75.48 -31.82 -20.52
N ILE A 416 -74.62 -32.54 -21.26
CA ILE A 416 -73.21 -32.76 -20.90
C ILE A 416 -72.39 -31.47 -21.07
N THR A 417 -72.63 -30.71 -22.13
CA THR A 417 -71.88 -29.47 -22.43
C THR A 417 -72.33 -28.27 -21.58
N ARG A 418 -73.54 -28.28 -21.01
CA ARG A 418 -74.04 -27.19 -20.14
C ARG A 418 -73.50 -27.23 -18.70
N HIS A 419 -72.96 -28.36 -18.26
CA HIS A 419 -72.46 -28.56 -16.89
C HIS A 419 -70.93 -28.44 -16.74
N ARG A 420 -70.23 -28.01 -17.79
CA ARG A 420 -68.83 -27.60 -17.76
C ARG A 420 -68.74 -26.14 -18.15
#